data_AF-A0A971ELB5-F1
#
_entry.id   AF-A0A971ELB5-F1
#
_cell.length_a   1.000
_cell.length_b   1.000
_cell.length_c   1.000
_cell.angle_alpha   90.00
_cell.angle_beta   90.00
_cell.angle_gamma   90.00
#
_symmetry.space_group_name_H-M   'P 1'
#
loop_
_entity.id
_entity.type
_entity.pdbx_description
1 polymer ?
#
loop_
_entity_poly.entity_id
_entity_poly.type
_entity_poly.pdbx_seq_one_letter_code
_entity_poly.pdbx_strand_id
1 'polypeptide(L)'
;MPFSQSSSTSPRPPVKWAGGKSQLLPQFRPLFPAEFNLYVEPFLGGGAVFFDLRPQKAVLIDSNFELINFFQVVKTKLEALLVDLDRHENT
;
A
#
# COMPACT_ATOMS: atom_id res chain seq x y z
N MET A 1 14.46 -17.88 -16.24
CA MET A 1 15.28 -16.87 -15.54
C MET A 1 14.98 -17.01 -14.06
N PRO A 2 15.95 -17.38 -13.20
CA PRO A 2 15.64 -17.70 -11.81
C PRO A 2 15.61 -16.40 -11.00
N PHE A 3 14.45 -16.08 -10.43
CA PHE A 3 14.37 -15.14 -9.32
C PHE A 3 15.06 -15.81 -8.12
N SER A 4 16.33 -15.45 -7.86
CA SER A 4 16.96 -15.78 -6.58
C SER A 4 16.42 -14.81 -5.53
N GLN A 5 15.91 -15.34 -4.41
CA GLN A 5 15.46 -14.54 -3.28
C GLN A 5 16.56 -14.46 -2.21
N SER A 6 16.74 -13.29 -1.59
CA SER A 6 16.48 -13.08 -0.15
C SER A 6 16.98 -11.71 0.32
N SER A 7 16.17 -10.67 0.08
CA SER A 7 16.10 -9.56 1.04
C SER A 7 14.64 -9.47 1.46
N SER A 8 14.36 -9.47 2.76
CA SER A 8 13.01 -9.29 3.30
C SER A 8 12.57 -7.85 3.04
N THR A 9 12.14 -7.58 1.81
CA THR A 9 11.74 -6.22 1.42
C THR A 9 10.40 -5.93 2.09
N SER A 10 10.39 -4.99 3.05
CA SER A 10 9.12 -4.52 3.63
C SER A 10 8.27 -3.92 2.51
N PRO A 11 6.97 -4.27 2.41
CA PRO A 11 6.11 -3.69 1.39
C PRO A 11 6.02 -2.18 1.59
N ARG A 12 5.96 -1.46 0.46
CA ARG A 12 5.89 0.01 0.43
C ARG A 12 4.68 0.44 -0.39
N PRO A 13 4.13 1.64 -0.14
CA PRO A 13 3.16 2.28 -1.03
C PRO A 13 3.56 2.14 -2.50
N PRO A 14 2.70 1.56 -3.35
CA PRO A 14 3.03 1.33 -4.77
C PRO A 14 2.90 2.60 -5.62
N VAL A 15 2.31 3.67 -5.08
CA VAL A 15 2.07 4.94 -5.78
C VAL A 15 2.56 6.11 -4.93
N LYS A 16 3.20 7.10 -5.58
CA LYS A 16 3.51 8.38 -4.94
C LYS A 16 2.22 9.17 -4.77
N TRP A 17 1.95 9.63 -3.56
CA TRP A 17 0.75 10.39 -3.24
C TRP A 17 1.10 11.64 -2.43
N ALA A 18 0.43 12.76 -2.71
CA ALA A 18 0.59 13.98 -1.94
C ALA A 18 0.21 13.74 -0.47
N GLY A 19 0.99 14.27 0.47
CA GLY A 19 0.78 14.01 1.89
C GLY A 19 1.16 12.60 2.35
N GLY A 20 2.07 11.92 1.63
CA GLY A 20 2.59 10.61 2.01
C GLY A 20 3.18 10.61 3.42
N LYS A 21 2.60 9.80 4.31
CA LYS A 21 2.93 9.76 5.74
C LYS A 21 4.18 8.95 6.09
N SER A 22 4.92 8.45 5.09
CA SER A 22 6.06 7.54 5.28
C SER A 22 7.16 8.13 6.18
N GLN A 23 7.41 9.44 6.08
CA GLN A 23 8.40 10.13 6.92
C GLN A 23 7.95 10.28 8.39
N LEU A 24 6.65 10.21 8.65
CA LEU A 24 6.07 10.33 10.00
C LEU A 24 5.94 8.99 10.72
N LEU A 25 6.13 7.86 10.03
CA LEU A 25 6.00 6.51 10.62
C LEU A 25 6.81 6.32 11.92
N PRO A 26 8.07 6.79 12.05
CA PRO A 26 8.81 6.66 13.31
C PRO A 26 8.12 7.34 14.50
N GLN A 27 7.37 8.42 14.26
CA GLN A 27 6.64 9.16 15.29
C GLN A 27 5.27 8.53 15.58
N PHE A 28 4.63 7.88 14.61
CA PHE A 28 3.33 7.23 14.77
C PHE A 28 3.42 5.84 15.42
N ARG A 29 4.46 5.06 15.13
CA ARG A 29 4.60 3.68 15.63
C ARG A 29 4.39 3.54 17.15
N PRO A 30 4.95 4.42 18.02
CA PRO A 30 4.76 4.31 19.46
C PRO A 30 3.33 4.65 19.93
N LEU A 31 2.51 5.28 19.09
CA LEU A 31 1.17 5.74 19.43
C LEU A 31 0.08 4.72 19.07
N PHE A 32 0.39 3.73 18.25
CA PHE A 32 -0.55 2.67 17.91
C PHE A 32 -0.69 1.68 19.07
N PRO A 33 -1.89 1.11 19.27
CA PRO A 33 -2.05 0.02 20.23
C PRO A 33 -1.19 -1.17 19.82
N ALA A 34 -0.64 -1.88 20.81
CA ALA A 34 0.17 -3.08 20.57
C ALA A 34 -0.63 -4.19 19.87
N GLU A 35 -1.94 -4.25 20.15
CA GLU A 35 -2.86 -5.23 19.57
C GLU A 35 -4.16 -4.54 19.12
N PHE A 36 -4.67 -4.98 17.98
CA PHE A 36 -5.97 -4.57 17.46
C PHE A 36 -6.50 -5.64 16.49
N ASN A 37 -7.81 -5.70 16.33
CA ASN A 37 -8.50 -6.70 15.51
C ASN A 37 -8.84 -6.22 14.10
N LEU A 38 -9.05 -4.91 13.92
CA LEU A 38 -9.42 -4.28 12.67
C LEU A 38 -8.72 -2.94 12.53
N TYR A 39 -8.02 -2.76 11.41
CA TYR A 39 -7.49 -1.47 11.01
C TYR A 39 -8.50 -0.74 10.13
N VAL A 40 -8.73 0.55 10.39
CA VAL A 40 -9.61 1.38 9.56
C VAL A 40 -8.85 2.65 9.20
N GLU A 41 -8.67 2.89 7.90
CA GLU A 41 -8.00 4.10 7.38
C GLU A 41 -9.00 4.88 6.50
N PRO A 42 -9.65 5.93 7.04
CA PRO A 42 -10.65 6.71 6.31
C PRO A 42 -10.06 7.60 5.20
N PHE A 43 -8.75 7.84 5.24
CA PHE A 43 -8.01 8.70 4.32
C PHE A 43 -6.72 7.99 3.87
N LEU A 44 -6.89 6.96 3.04
CA LEU A 44 -5.83 6.05 2.62
C LEU A 44 -4.63 6.79 1.99
N GLY A 45 -4.89 7.65 0.99
CA GLY A 45 -3.84 8.17 0.12
C GLY A 45 -2.93 7.06 -0.42
N GLY A 46 -1.61 7.19 -0.24
CA GLY A 46 -0.66 6.13 -0.63
C GLY A 46 -0.67 4.88 0.29
N GLY A 47 -1.39 4.88 1.41
CA GLY A 47 -1.46 3.75 2.35
C GLY A 47 -0.20 3.52 3.18
N ALA A 48 0.58 4.57 3.44
CA ALA A 48 1.85 4.46 4.17
C ALA A 48 1.73 3.78 5.54
N VAL A 49 0.66 4.08 6.29
CA VAL A 49 0.42 3.47 7.60
C VAL A 49 -0.07 2.03 7.46
N PHE A 50 -0.99 1.76 6.54
CA PHE A 50 -1.42 0.39 6.21
C PHE A 50 -0.24 -0.54 5.88
N PHE A 51 0.67 -0.12 5.00
CA PHE A 51 1.83 -0.92 4.60
C PHE A 51 2.89 -1.09 5.71
N ASP A 52 2.96 -0.17 6.67
CA ASP A 52 3.84 -0.30 7.84
C ASP A 52 3.26 -1.31 8.85
N LEU A 53 1.98 -1.16 9.19
CA LEU A 53 1.30 -1.95 10.21
C LEU A 53 0.97 -3.38 9.76
N ARG A 54 0.73 -3.60 8.46
CA ARG A 54 0.40 -4.90 7.85
C ARG A 54 -0.69 -5.66 8.64
N PRO A 55 -1.84 -5.02 8.90
CA PRO A 55 -2.89 -5.62 9.71
C PRO A 55 -3.49 -6.85 9.03
N GLN A 56 -3.94 -7.83 9.82
CA GLN A 56 -4.63 -9.01 9.27
C GLN A 56 -5.97 -8.66 8.62
N LYS A 57 -6.67 -7.64 9.15
CA LYS A 57 -7.95 -7.14 8.63
C LYS A 57 -7.90 -5.62 8.53
N ALA A 58 -8.32 -5.09 7.39
CA ALA A 58 -8.34 -3.66 7.13
C ALA A 58 -9.57 -3.22 6.34
N VAL A 59 -10.06 -2.01 6.66
CA VAL A 59 -11.00 -1.24 5.83
C VAL A 59 -10.27 0.02 5.38
N LEU A 60 -10.03 0.12 4.07
CA LEU A 60 -9.31 1.22 3.45
C LEU A 60 -10.30 2.07 2.65
N ILE A 61 -10.34 3.37 2.94
CA ILE A 61 -11.31 4.30 2.37
C ILE A 61 -10.54 5.54 1.90
N ASP A 62 -10.99 6.10 0.79
CA ASP A 62 -10.56 7.40 0.30
C ASP A 62 -11.72 7.98 -0.52
N SER A 63 -11.81 9.31 -0.61
CA SER A 63 -12.81 9.95 -1.47
C SER A 63 -12.43 9.90 -2.95
N ASN A 64 -11.15 9.67 -3.25
CA ASN A 64 -10.68 9.53 -4.61
C ASN A 64 -11.01 8.13 -5.17
N PHE A 65 -12.01 8.07 -6.05
CA PHE A 65 -12.45 6.83 -6.69
C PHE A 65 -11.33 6.13 -7.49
N GLU A 66 -10.50 6.89 -8.23
CA GLU A 66 -9.42 6.31 -9.03
C GLU A 66 -8.34 5.66 -8.15
N LEU A 67 -8.06 6.24 -7.00
CA LEU A 67 -7.15 5.65 -6.02
C LEU A 67 -7.69 4.33 -5.48
N ILE A 68 -8.97 4.29 -5.09
CA ILE A 68 -9.61 3.07 -4.61
C ILE A 68 -9.68 2.02 -5.72
N ASN A 69 -10.01 2.42 -6.95
CA ASN A 69 -9.98 1.54 -8.11
C ASN A 69 -8.58 0.94 -8.33
N PHE A 70 -7.53 1.75 -8.28
CA PHE A 70 -6.15 1.29 -8.37
C PHE A 70 -5.84 0.20 -7.33
N PHE A 71 -6.16 0.43 -6.05
CA PHE A 71 -5.92 -0.58 -5.00
C PHE A 71 -6.77 -1.84 -5.19
N GLN A 72 -8.00 -1.74 -5.68
CA GLN A 72 -8.85 -2.89 -6.00
C GLN A 72 -8.27 -3.71 -7.17
N VAL A 73 -7.76 -3.05 -8.22
CA VAL A 73 -7.10 -3.71 -9.35
C VAL A 73 -5.82 -4.41 -8.89
N VAL A 74 -4.96 -3.73 -8.11
CA VAL A 74 -3.77 -4.35 -7.52
C VAL A 74 -4.14 -5.59 -6.69
N LYS A 75 -5.22 -5.53 -5.91
CA LYS A 75 -5.69 -6.65 -5.08
C LYS A 75 -6.24 -7.83 -5.90
N THR A 76 -6.95 -7.56 -7.00
CA THR A 76 -7.81 -8.57 -7.66
C THR A 76 -7.37 -8.97 -9.07
N LYS A 77 -6.54 -8.16 -9.72
CA LYS A 77 -6.14 -8.30 -11.14
C LYS A 77 -4.65 -8.00 -11.34
N LEU A 78 -3.80 -8.34 -10.37
CA LEU A 78 -2.39 -8.00 -10.38
C LEU A 78 -1.67 -8.40 -11.68
N GLU A 79 -1.81 -9.65 -12.12
CA GLU A 79 -1.12 -10.14 -13.32
C GLU A 79 -1.52 -9.38 -14.60
N ALA A 80 -2.82 -9.12 -14.76
CA ALA A 80 -3.33 -8.36 -15.89
C ALA A 80 -2.84 -6.91 -15.87
N LEU A 81 -2.76 -6.31 -14.67
CA LEU A 81 -2.19 -4.97 -14.49
C LEU A 81 -0.71 -4.94 -14.87
N LEU A 82 0.09 -5.93 -14.46
CA LEU A 82 1.52 -6.00 -14.79
C LEU A 82 1.75 -6.12 -16.31
N VAL A 83 0.99 -7.00 -16.98
CA VAL A 83 1.06 -7.14 -18.45
C VAL A 83 0.68 -5.84 -19.17
N ASP A 84 -0.29 -5.10 -18.65
CA ASP A 84 -0.68 -3.82 -19.25
C ASP A 84 0.37 -2.75 -19.02
N LEU A 85 0.96 -2.68 -17.82
CA LEU A 85 2.04 -1.75 -17.48
C LEU A 85 3.29 -1.95 -18.32
N ASP A 86 3.62 -3.18 -18.72
CA ASP A 86 4.77 -3.50 -19.60
C ASP A 86 4.68 -2.82 -20.98
N ARG A 87 3.50 -2.31 -21.37
CA ARG A 87 3.29 -1.58 -22.62
C ARG A 87 3.71 -0.11 -22.55
N HIS A 88 3.98 0.40 -21.35
CA HIS A 88 4.32 1.78 -21.11
C HIS A 88 5.83 1.92 -20.88
N GLU A 89 6.45 2.90 -21.52
CA GLU A 89 7.84 3.23 -21.24
C GLU A 89 7.96 3.92 -19.87
N ASN A 90 8.88 3.42 -19.05
CA ASN A 90 9.17 4.01 -17.75
C ASN A 90 10.12 5.20 -17.97
N THR A 91 9.54 6.38 -18.16
CA THR A 91 10.27 7.66 -18.32
C THR A 91 10.81 8.21 -17.01
#